data_AF-A0A5C8LUX5-F1
#
_entry.id   AF-A0A5C8LUX5-F1
#
_cell.length_a   1.000
_cell.length_b   1.000
_cell.length_c   1.000
_cell.angle_alpha   90.00
_cell.angle_beta   90.00
_cell.angle_gamma   90.00
#
_symmetry.space_group_name_H-M   'P 1'
#
loop_
_entity.id
_entity.type
_entity.pdbx_description
1 polymer ?
#
loop_
_entity_poly.entity_id
_entity_poly.type
_entity_poly.pdbx_seq_one_letter_code
_entity_poly.pdbx_strand_id
1 'polypeptide(L)'
;METYGWDTVYSININRVNSVLAENMNTLPQLIDYSTEIEGMHSHIQCNLAPWEIVKGGSGKLLHLKIPIVNGMLQINSNSKEISNVDVIVQVSLQFLPSNIDPSKHELMFNISELGAIGSKKEGAVSPVTVIDRAGCLSETAKNIVLWLVAKYLVERASIISYVFAQINYVKPGTDTWLSPKQCTYAYVESQEGNGYLSILSVTTDRDMSGLPLLVDPSMMSENANAAYLISKI
;
A
#
# COMPACT_ATOMS: atom_id res chain seq x y z
N MET A 1 1.77 -13.82 23.26
CA MET A 1 0.96 -12.64 22.94
C MET A 1 1.50 -11.44 23.70
N GLU A 2 2.40 -10.72 23.06
CA GLU A 2 2.94 -9.44 23.51
C GLU A 2 2.50 -8.31 22.58
N THR A 3 2.23 -7.14 23.16
CA THR A 3 1.98 -5.91 22.40
C THR A 3 3.26 -5.10 22.16
N TYR A 4 4.43 -5.56 22.63
CA TYR A 4 5.70 -4.85 22.50
C TYR A 4 5.66 -3.37 22.92
N GLY A 5 4.93 -3.08 24.00
CA GLY A 5 4.79 -1.73 24.52
C GLY A 5 3.70 -0.89 23.85
N TRP A 6 2.91 -1.43 22.93
CA TRP A 6 1.65 -0.83 22.46
C TRP A 6 0.50 -1.12 23.43
N ASP A 7 -0.53 -0.27 23.47
CA ASP A 7 -1.71 -0.50 24.33
C ASP A 7 -2.72 -1.42 23.63
N THR A 8 -2.91 -1.21 22.33
CA THR A 8 -3.73 -2.10 21.50
C THR A 8 -3.08 -2.35 20.16
N VAL A 9 -3.34 -3.54 19.62
CA VAL A 9 -2.88 -3.96 18.30
C VAL A 9 -4.04 -4.65 17.59
N TYR A 10 -4.44 -4.11 16.46
CA TYR A 10 -5.37 -4.74 15.53
C TYR A 10 -4.58 -5.27 14.33
N SER A 11 -4.85 -6.49 13.89
CA SER A 11 -4.20 -7.08 12.72
C SER A 11 -5.23 -7.73 11.81
N ILE A 12 -5.05 -7.59 10.50
CA ILE A 12 -5.89 -8.22 9.47
C ILE A 12 -5.00 -8.93 8.44
N ASN A 13 -5.41 -10.11 8.00
CA ASN A 13 -4.71 -10.88 6.97
C ASN A 13 -4.76 -10.16 5.62
N ILE A 14 -3.63 -10.11 4.92
CA ILE A 14 -3.50 -9.40 3.64
C ILE A 14 -4.38 -10.01 2.54
N ASN A 15 -4.68 -11.31 2.59
CA ASN A 15 -5.65 -11.91 1.67
C ASN A 15 -7.03 -11.27 1.82
N ARG A 16 -7.45 -10.96 3.06
CA ARG A 16 -8.71 -10.25 3.30
C ARG A 16 -8.62 -8.79 2.84
N VAL A 17 -7.50 -8.11 3.09
CA VAL A 17 -7.26 -6.75 2.58
C VAL A 17 -7.35 -6.70 1.05
N ASN A 18 -6.68 -7.62 0.35
CA ASN A 18 -6.71 -7.72 -1.11
C ASN A 18 -8.10 -8.07 -1.65
N SER A 19 -8.87 -8.92 -0.96
CA SER A 19 -10.25 -9.21 -1.34
C SER A 19 -11.11 -7.95 -1.31
N VAL A 20 -11.01 -7.16 -0.24
CA VAL A 20 -11.75 -5.89 -0.10
C VAL A 20 -11.23 -4.84 -1.10
N LEU A 21 -9.92 -4.80 -1.36
CA LEU A 21 -9.34 -3.91 -2.37
C LEU A 21 -9.90 -4.22 -3.77
N ALA A 22 -10.07 -5.49 -4.10
CA ALA A 22 -10.69 -5.92 -5.36
C ALA A 22 -12.18 -5.57 -5.44
N GLU A 23 -12.94 -5.74 -4.36
CA GLU A 23 -14.35 -5.33 -4.27
C GLU A 23 -14.53 -3.80 -4.46
N ASN A 24 -13.51 -3.01 -4.13
CA ASN A 24 -13.51 -1.54 -4.21
C ASN A 24 -12.60 -1.01 -5.33
N MET A 25 -12.38 -1.80 -6.38
CA MET A 25 -11.51 -1.41 -7.49
C MET A 25 -11.99 -0.13 -8.21
N ASN A 26 -13.25 0.27 -8.06
CA ASN A 26 -13.78 1.54 -8.57
C ASN A 26 -13.19 2.77 -7.89
N THR A 27 -12.54 2.64 -6.73
CA THR A 27 -11.81 3.75 -6.06
C THR A 27 -10.35 3.83 -6.48
N LEU A 28 -9.93 2.99 -7.43
CA LEU A 28 -8.57 2.91 -7.95
C LEU A 28 -8.59 3.13 -9.48
N PRO A 29 -7.46 3.58 -10.07
CA PRO A 29 -7.31 3.57 -11.52
C PRO A 29 -7.51 2.17 -12.09
N GLN A 30 -8.43 2.05 -13.05
CA GLN A 30 -8.70 0.81 -13.79
C GLN A 30 -8.09 0.83 -15.21
N LEU A 31 -7.81 2.04 -15.69
CA LEU A 31 -7.18 2.32 -16.98
C LEU A 31 -6.01 3.28 -16.73
N ILE A 32 -4.90 3.02 -17.39
CA ILE A 32 -3.83 3.98 -17.58
C ILE A 32 -3.86 4.40 -19.04
N ASP A 33 -3.89 5.70 -19.28
CA ASP A 33 -3.64 6.32 -20.57
C ASP A 33 -2.75 7.53 -20.28
N TYR A 34 -1.45 7.37 -20.55
CA TYR A 34 -0.43 8.27 -20.04
C TYR A 34 0.72 8.46 -21.01
N SER A 35 1.11 9.71 -21.23
CA SER A 35 2.21 10.11 -22.10
C SER A 35 3.16 11.05 -21.39
N THR A 36 4.45 10.84 -21.55
CA THR A 36 5.50 11.72 -21.05
C THR A 36 6.74 11.59 -21.93
N GLU A 37 7.64 12.54 -21.80
CA GLU A 37 8.98 12.44 -22.37
C GLU A 37 9.95 11.82 -21.34
N ILE A 38 10.82 10.93 -21.80
CA ILE A 38 11.90 10.31 -21.01
C ILE A 38 13.19 10.47 -21.83
N GLU A 39 14.10 11.32 -21.38
CA GLU A 39 15.40 11.54 -22.05
C GLU A 39 15.28 11.83 -23.56
N GLY A 40 14.30 12.65 -23.97
CA GLY A 40 14.07 12.96 -25.39
C GLY A 40 13.21 11.94 -26.15
N MET A 41 12.76 10.87 -25.49
CA MET A 41 11.89 9.85 -26.09
C MET A 41 10.44 10.06 -25.66
N HIS A 42 9.54 10.21 -26.62
CA HIS A 42 8.11 10.23 -26.35
C HIS A 42 7.65 8.82 -25.98
N SER A 43 7.24 8.65 -24.73
CA SER A 43 6.78 7.38 -24.19
C SER A 43 5.31 7.48 -23.82
N HIS A 44 4.52 6.52 -24.30
CA HIS A 44 3.10 6.43 -24.05
C HIS A 44 2.75 5.01 -23.57
N ILE A 45 1.95 4.91 -22.52
CA ILE A 45 1.40 3.66 -22.02
C ILE A 45 -0.12 3.76 -21.99
N GLN A 46 -0.77 2.76 -22.57
CA GLN A 46 -2.21 2.58 -22.50
C GLN A 46 -2.53 1.15 -22.08
N CYS A 47 -3.15 0.96 -20.91
CA CYS A 47 -3.42 -0.39 -20.42
C CYS A 47 -4.62 -0.48 -19.46
N ASN A 48 -5.27 -1.64 -19.49
CA ASN A 48 -6.29 -2.02 -18.52
C ASN A 48 -5.64 -2.75 -17.35
N LEU A 49 -6.01 -2.34 -16.14
CA LEU A 49 -5.51 -2.91 -14.90
C LEU A 49 -6.50 -3.94 -14.35
N ALA A 50 -5.99 -4.94 -13.63
CA ALA A 50 -6.78 -5.77 -12.74
C ALA A 50 -6.76 -5.17 -11.32
N PRO A 51 -7.53 -5.72 -10.35
CA PRO A 51 -7.41 -5.34 -8.96
C PRO A 51 -5.97 -5.30 -8.48
N TRP A 52 -5.60 -4.24 -7.77
CA TRP A 52 -4.29 -4.15 -7.16
C TRP A 52 -4.21 -5.12 -5.98
N GLU A 53 -3.00 -5.54 -5.63
CA GLU A 53 -2.78 -6.48 -4.54
C GLU A 53 -1.53 -6.11 -3.75
N ILE A 54 -1.61 -6.13 -2.43
CA ILE A 54 -0.42 -6.12 -1.57
C ILE A 54 0.22 -7.50 -1.65
N VAL A 55 1.53 -7.55 -1.91
CA VAL A 55 2.33 -8.77 -2.04
C VAL A 55 3.51 -8.76 -1.06
N LYS A 56 4.16 -9.92 -0.93
CA LYS A 56 5.33 -10.13 -0.06
C LYS A 56 6.49 -9.21 -0.43
N GLY A 57 7.35 -8.94 0.55
CA GLY A 57 8.57 -8.11 0.39
C GLY A 57 8.49 -6.72 1.02
N GLY A 58 7.29 -6.30 1.47
CA GLY A 58 7.12 -5.14 2.34
C GLY A 58 7.63 -5.37 3.77
N SER A 59 7.81 -4.30 4.53
CA SER A 59 8.19 -4.35 5.94
C SER A 59 7.90 -3.03 6.65
N GLY A 60 7.33 -3.10 7.86
CA GLY A 60 7.05 -1.93 8.67
C GLY A 60 6.09 -0.98 7.94
N LYS A 61 6.55 0.20 7.55
CA LYS A 61 5.72 1.19 6.83
C LYS A 61 5.62 0.95 5.33
N LEU A 62 6.40 0.04 4.79
CA LEU A 62 6.54 -0.14 3.35
C LEU A 62 5.77 -1.37 2.90
N LEU A 63 4.96 -1.20 1.86
CA LEU A 63 4.19 -2.24 1.21
C LEU A 63 4.73 -2.46 -0.19
N HIS A 64 4.79 -3.71 -0.63
CA HIS A 64 4.91 -4.01 -2.05
C HIS A 64 3.51 -4.13 -2.63
N LEU A 65 3.23 -3.29 -3.61
CA LEU A 65 1.95 -3.20 -4.30
C LEU A 65 2.13 -3.72 -5.72
N LYS A 66 1.44 -4.81 -6.03
CA LYS A 66 1.30 -5.37 -7.37
C LYS A 66 0.15 -4.67 -8.09
N ILE A 67 0.44 -4.17 -9.29
CA ILE A 67 -0.49 -3.54 -10.21
C ILE A 67 -0.52 -4.42 -11.47
N PRO A 68 -1.51 -5.32 -11.60
CA PRO A 68 -1.57 -6.24 -12.72
C PRO A 68 -2.06 -5.53 -13.98
N ILE A 69 -1.31 -5.63 -15.08
CA ILE A 69 -1.73 -5.19 -16.40
C ILE A 69 -2.35 -6.38 -17.12
N VAL A 70 -3.65 -6.30 -17.41
CA VAL A 70 -4.39 -7.34 -18.11
C VAL A 70 -4.03 -7.32 -19.59
N ASN A 71 -4.15 -6.15 -20.21
CA ASN A 71 -3.81 -5.90 -21.60
C ASN A 71 -3.38 -4.44 -21.79
N GLY A 72 -2.56 -4.19 -22.79
CA GLY A 72 -2.14 -2.82 -23.10
C GLY A 72 -1.02 -2.72 -24.12
N MET A 73 -0.69 -1.47 -24.44
CA MET A 73 0.37 -1.09 -25.35
C MET A 73 1.34 -0.12 -24.68
N LEU A 74 2.63 -0.39 -24.85
CA LEU A 74 3.70 0.57 -24.66
C LEU A 74 4.13 1.09 -26.03
N GLN A 75 4.22 2.40 -26.17
CA GLN A 75 4.76 3.05 -27.35
C GLN A 75 5.95 3.92 -26.95
N ILE A 76 7.08 3.75 -27.62
CA ILE A 76 8.29 4.55 -27.46
C ILE A 76 8.66 5.08 -28.84
N ASN A 77 8.49 6.39 -29.03
CA ASN A 77 8.54 7.04 -30.34
C ASN A 77 7.61 6.32 -31.33
N SER A 78 8.15 5.76 -32.42
CA SER A 78 7.40 5.01 -33.42
C SER A 78 7.27 3.51 -33.13
N ASN A 79 7.92 2.99 -32.08
CA ASN A 79 7.92 1.56 -31.76
C ASN A 79 6.81 1.23 -30.76
N SER A 80 5.96 0.27 -31.10
CA SER A 80 4.89 -0.23 -30.23
C SER A 80 5.18 -1.65 -29.75
N LYS A 81 4.84 -1.95 -28.49
CA LYS A 81 5.02 -3.26 -27.88
C LYS A 81 3.86 -3.60 -26.96
N GLU A 82 3.33 -4.81 -27.11
CA GLU A 82 2.29 -5.37 -26.23
C GLU A 82 2.84 -5.67 -24.83
N ILE A 83 2.07 -5.27 -23.81
CA ILE A 83 2.40 -5.40 -22.38
C ILE A 83 1.31 -6.15 -21.61
N SER A 84 0.61 -7.07 -22.27
CA SER A 84 -0.46 -7.89 -21.68
C SER A 84 0.08 -8.92 -20.68
N ASN A 85 -0.69 -9.22 -19.63
CA ASN A 85 -0.36 -10.17 -18.56
C ASN A 85 0.97 -9.88 -17.82
N VAL A 86 1.22 -8.61 -17.55
CA VAL A 86 2.44 -8.11 -16.89
C VAL A 86 2.08 -7.59 -15.51
N ASP A 87 2.79 -8.04 -14.47
CA ASP A 87 2.60 -7.49 -13.12
C ASP A 87 3.69 -6.46 -12.83
N VAL A 88 3.28 -5.23 -12.50
CA VAL A 88 4.19 -4.17 -12.05
C VAL A 88 4.20 -4.16 -10.53
N ILE A 89 5.37 -4.25 -9.91
CA ILE A 89 5.51 -4.15 -8.46
C ILE A 89 6.20 -2.82 -8.12
N VAL A 90 5.53 -2.04 -7.30
CA VAL A 90 6.06 -0.80 -6.71
C VAL A 90 6.05 -0.91 -5.19
N GLN A 91 6.90 -0.15 -4.53
CA GLN A 91 6.88 0.01 -3.08
C GLN A 91 6.21 1.34 -2.75
N VAL A 92 5.28 1.31 -1.80
CA VAL A 92 4.53 2.47 -1.34
C VAL A 92 4.46 2.47 0.19
N SER A 93 4.10 3.60 0.77
CA SER A 93 3.67 3.66 2.16
C SER A 93 2.22 4.15 2.26
N LEU A 94 1.63 3.97 3.43
CA LEU A 94 0.35 4.53 3.82
C LEU A 94 0.54 5.71 4.78
N GLN A 95 -0.51 6.49 4.99
CA GLN A 95 -0.58 7.57 5.96
C GLN A 95 -1.98 7.69 6.57
N PHE A 96 -2.05 8.19 7.80
CA PHE A 96 -3.32 8.59 8.39
C PHE A 96 -3.61 10.05 8.02
N LEU A 97 -4.78 10.29 7.43
CA LEU A 97 -5.30 11.63 7.14
C LEU A 97 -6.63 11.83 7.87
N PRO A 98 -6.99 13.05 8.27
CA PRO A 98 -8.35 13.34 8.73
C PRO A 98 -9.37 12.94 7.66
N SER A 99 -10.48 12.33 8.05
CA SER A 99 -11.55 11.99 7.10
C SER A 99 -12.17 13.27 6.52
N ASN A 100 -12.44 13.24 5.22
CA ASN A 100 -13.14 14.33 4.54
C ASN A 100 -14.63 14.44 4.92
N ILE A 101 -15.20 13.40 5.53
CA ILE A 101 -16.61 13.34 5.94
C ILE A 101 -16.77 13.74 7.41
N ASP A 102 -15.91 13.20 8.29
CA ASP A 102 -15.94 13.45 9.73
C ASP A 102 -14.52 13.69 10.26
N PRO A 103 -14.11 14.96 10.47
CA PRO A 103 -12.77 15.30 10.95
C PRO A 103 -12.38 14.69 12.31
N SER A 104 -13.34 14.15 13.07
CA SER A 104 -13.03 13.40 14.31
C SER A 104 -12.48 11.99 14.04
N LYS A 105 -12.53 11.55 12.79
CA LYS A 105 -12.01 10.27 12.33
C LYS A 105 -10.79 10.48 11.46
N HIS A 106 -9.91 9.49 11.47
CA HIS A 106 -8.78 9.46 10.55
C HIS A 106 -8.86 8.21 9.66
N GLU A 107 -8.38 8.33 8.44
CA GLU A 107 -8.42 7.30 7.42
C GLU A 107 -6.99 6.93 7.05
N LEU A 108 -6.72 5.62 7.05
CA LEU A 108 -5.45 5.08 6.56
C LEU A 108 -5.55 4.97 5.04
N MET A 109 -4.76 5.76 4.32
CA MET A 109 -4.80 5.87 2.86
C MET A 109 -3.40 5.72 2.28
N PHE A 110 -3.30 5.56 0.96
CA PHE A 110 -2.00 5.61 0.28
C PHE A 110 -1.29 6.95 0.54
N ASN A 111 0.01 6.88 0.83
CA ASN A 111 0.89 8.04 0.89
C ASN A 111 1.68 8.10 -0.42
N ILE A 112 1.26 8.97 -1.32
CA ILE A 112 1.84 9.13 -2.66
C ILE A 112 2.11 10.62 -2.85
N SER A 113 3.39 10.99 -2.88
CA SER A 113 3.83 12.38 -2.98
C SER A 113 4.89 12.61 -4.05
N GLU A 114 5.77 11.64 -4.29
CA GLU A 114 6.85 11.77 -5.26
C GLU A 114 7.25 10.43 -5.87
N LEU A 115 7.96 10.50 -6.99
CA LEU A 115 8.57 9.33 -7.60
C LEU A 115 9.87 8.97 -6.85
N GLY A 116 9.94 7.75 -6.33
CA GLY A 116 11.13 7.23 -5.67
C GLY A 116 12.16 6.67 -6.64
N ALA A 117 13.42 6.65 -6.22
CA ALA A 117 14.45 5.84 -6.89
C ALA A 117 14.15 4.34 -6.70
N ILE A 118 14.68 3.49 -7.59
CA ILE A 118 14.59 2.03 -7.46
C ILE A 118 15.11 1.61 -6.08
N GLY A 119 14.30 0.86 -5.33
CA GLY A 119 14.65 0.40 -3.98
C GLY A 119 14.63 1.47 -2.88
N SER A 120 14.21 2.71 -3.16
CA SER A 120 14.06 3.74 -2.14
C SER A 120 13.04 3.34 -1.07
N LYS A 121 13.41 3.52 0.19
CA LYS A 121 12.60 3.24 1.38
C LYS A 121 11.92 4.49 1.96
N LYS A 122 11.94 5.61 1.23
CA LYS A 122 11.35 6.88 1.68
C LYS A 122 9.81 6.77 1.73
N GLU A 123 9.22 7.12 2.86
CA GLU A 123 7.76 7.21 2.98
C GLU A 123 7.20 8.30 2.06
N GLY A 124 6.05 8.03 1.44
CA GLY A 124 5.41 8.90 0.45
C GLY A 124 5.95 8.74 -0.97
N ALA A 125 7.13 8.12 -1.14
CA ALA A 125 7.65 7.83 -2.46
C ALA A 125 6.99 6.57 -3.05
N VAL A 126 6.63 6.64 -4.33
CA VAL A 126 6.32 5.44 -5.13
C VAL A 126 7.62 4.96 -5.75
N SER A 127 8.20 3.92 -5.16
CA SER A 127 9.50 3.40 -5.60
C SER A 127 9.32 2.19 -6.51
N PRO A 128 9.82 2.23 -7.76
CA PRO A 128 9.95 1.04 -8.61
C PRO A 128 10.60 -0.15 -7.90
N VAL A 129 10.02 -1.35 -8.02
CA VAL A 129 10.62 -2.61 -7.54
C VAL A 129 10.98 -3.51 -8.72
N THR A 130 9.98 -4.01 -9.46
CA THR A 130 10.23 -4.92 -10.58
C THR A 130 9.01 -5.08 -11.49
N VAL A 131 9.22 -5.74 -12.63
CA VAL A 131 8.16 -6.17 -13.56
C VAL A 131 8.25 -7.68 -13.76
N ILE A 132 7.15 -8.37 -13.47
CA ILE A 132 7.00 -9.80 -13.72
C ILE A 132 6.26 -9.97 -15.05
N ASP A 133 7.04 -10.28 -16.08
CA ASP A 133 6.53 -10.67 -17.41
C ASP A 133 6.60 -12.20 -17.53
N ARG A 134 5.47 -12.86 -17.30
CA ARG A 134 5.38 -14.33 -17.35
C ARG A 134 5.55 -14.88 -18.76
N ALA A 135 5.25 -14.08 -19.79
CA ALA A 135 5.38 -14.47 -21.18
C ALA A 135 6.82 -14.31 -21.70
N GLY A 136 7.68 -13.59 -20.98
CA GLY A 136 9.07 -13.33 -21.36
C GLY A 136 9.21 -12.54 -22.67
N CYS A 137 8.20 -11.78 -23.04
CA CYS A 137 8.11 -11.08 -24.31
C CYS A 137 8.71 -9.67 -24.28
N LEU A 138 8.92 -9.10 -23.09
CA LEU A 138 9.47 -7.77 -22.87
C LEU A 138 10.98 -7.82 -22.66
N SER A 139 11.70 -6.93 -23.37
CA SER A 139 13.10 -6.65 -23.08
C SER A 139 13.24 -5.96 -21.72
N GLU A 140 14.44 -6.01 -21.15
CA GLU A 140 14.72 -5.35 -19.86
C GLU A 140 14.50 -3.83 -19.92
N THR A 141 14.86 -3.21 -21.04
CA THR A 141 14.57 -1.79 -21.29
C THR A 141 13.06 -1.51 -21.28
N ALA A 142 12.25 -2.34 -21.96
CA ALA A 142 10.80 -2.17 -21.97
C ALA A 142 10.20 -2.36 -20.57
N LYS A 143 10.67 -3.34 -19.80
CA LYS A 143 10.26 -3.55 -18.40
C LYS A 143 10.53 -2.31 -17.54
N ASN A 144 11.74 -1.76 -17.62
CA ASN A 144 12.11 -0.57 -16.84
C ASN A 144 11.27 0.65 -17.23
N ILE A 145 10.96 0.83 -18.51
CA ILE A 145 10.08 1.91 -18.98
C ILE A 145 8.65 1.71 -18.47
N VAL A 146 8.07 0.50 -18.57
CA VAL A 146 6.73 0.21 -18.01
C VAL A 146 6.70 0.49 -16.51
N LEU A 147 7.69 -0.01 -15.78
CA LEU A 147 7.80 0.17 -14.33
C LEU A 147 7.82 1.65 -13.94
N TRP A 148 8.65 2.43 -14.63
CA TRP A 148 8.78 3.85 -14.37
C TRP A 148 7.53 4.64 -14.77
N LEU A 149 6.93 4.35 -15.93
CA LEU A 149 5.71 5.01 -16.38
C LEU A 149 4.53 4.77 -15.45
N VAL A 150 4.35 3.53 -14.97
CA VAL A 150 3.30 3.21 -14.00
C VAL A 150 3.56 3.92 -12.68
N ALA A 151 4.77 3.86 -12.13
CA ALA A 151 5.11 4.56 -10.90
C ALA A 151 4.89 6.08 -11.01
N LYS A 152 5.32 6.69 -12.11
CA LYS A 152 5.12 8.12 -12.38
C LYS A 152 3.65 8.48 -12.53
N TYR A 153 2.87 7.67 -13.24
CA TYR A 153 1.43 7.84 -13.37
C TYR A 153 0.75 7.88 -12.00
N LEU A 154 1.09 6.96 -11.09
CA LEU A 154 0.52 6.95 -9.74
C LEU A 154 0.78 8.25 -8.97
N VAL A 155 1.99 8.80 -9.11
CA VAL A 155 2.37 10.06 -8.47
C VAL A 155 1.59 11.24 -9.05
N GLU A 156 1.55 11.36 -10.38
CA GLU A 156 0.86 12.47 -11.05
C GLU A 156 -0.67 12.38 -10.96
N ARG A 157 -1.20 11.18 -10.69
CA ARG A 157 -2.62 10.90 -10.49
C ARG A 157 -2.96 10.54 -9.05
N ALA A 158 -2.13 10.90 -8.08
CA ALA A 158 -2.35 10.59 -6.67
C ALA A 158 -3.73 11.08 -6.16
N SER A 159 -4.21 12.21 -6.66
CA SER A 159 -5.47 12.83 -6.23
C SER A 159 -6.74 12.03 -6.57
N ILE A 160 -6.68 11.10 -7.54
CA ILE A 160 -7.82 10.23 -7.88
C ILE A 160 -7.78 8.89 -7.15
N ILE A 161 -6.71 8.61 -6.39
CA ILE A 161 -6.57 7.39 -5.59
C ILE A 161 -7.15 7.67 -4.20
N SER A 162 -8.38 7.21 -3.95
CA SER A 162 -9.13 7.55 -2.72
C SER A 162 -9.45 6.34 -1.84
N TYR A 163 -8.78 5.21 -2.04
CA TYR A 163 -9.03 4.00 -1.26
C TYR A 163 -8.64 4.17 0.21
N VAL A 164 -9.53 3.75 1.11
CA VAL A 164 -9.36 3.80 2.57
C VAL A 164 -9.15 2.38 3.10
N PHE A 165 -7.97 2.11 3.66
CA PHE A 165 -7.61 0.82 4.25
C PHE A 165 -8.26 0.59 5.62
N ALA A 166 -8.39 1.67 6.40
CA ALA A 166 -8.96 1.63 7.74
C ALA A 166 -9.48 3.01 8.15
N GLN A 167 -10.49 3.04 9.01
CA GLN A 167 -10.96 4.25 9.65
C GLN A 167 -10.77 4.12 11.17
N ILE A 168 -10.07 5.10 11.75
CA ILE A 168 -9.82 5.21 13.19
C ILE A 168 -10.79 6.24 13.76
N ASN A 169 -11.58 5.80 14.73
CA ASN A 169 -12.42 6.70 15.51
C ASN A 169 -11.60 7.20 16.71
N TYR A 170 -11.01 8.38 16.58
CA TYR A 170 -10.42 9.05 17.74
C TYR A 170 -11.55 9.61 18.61
N VAL A 171 -11.40 9.45 19.92
CA VAL A 171 -12.40 10.00 20.84
C VAL A 171 -12.24 11.51 20.95
N LYS A 172 -13.37 12.22 20.89
CA LYS A 172 -13.42 13.66 21.12
C LYS A 172 -12.83 13.97 22.50
N PRO A 173 -12.08 15.08 22.65
CA PRO A 173 -11.62 15.51 23.97
C PRO A 173 -12.79 15.58 24.97
N GLY A 174 -12.66 14.94 26.14
CA GLY A 174 -13.67 14.96 27.21
C GLY A 174 -14.66 13.79 27.24
N THR A 175 -14.54 12.81 26.33
CA THR A 175 -15.26 11.53 26.41
C THR A 175 -14.33 10.44 26.96
N ASP A 176 -14.67 9.82 28.09
CA ASP A 176 -13.86 8.76 28.69
C ASP A 176 -14.21 7.42 28.04
N THR A 177 -13.35 6.95 27.14
CA THR A 177 -13.40 5.58 26.63
C THR A 177 -11.99 5.01 26.68
N TRP A 178 -11.77 4.08 27.61
CA TRP A 178 -10.45 3.53 27.94
C TRP A 178 -9.75 2.81 26.78
N LEU A 179 -10.52 2.34 25.78
CA LEU A 179 -9.99 1.62 24.62
C LEU A 179 -9.67 2.54 23.44
N SER A 180 -10.04 3.82 23.53
CA SER A 180 -9.96 4.69 22.37
C SER A 180 -8.53 5.16 22.12
N PRO A 181 -8.03 5.01 20.89
CA PRO A 181 -6.68 5.42 20.58
C PRO A 181 -6.55 6.94 20.74
N LYS A 182 -5.39 7.38 21.22
CA LYS A 182 -4.93 8.77 21.21
C LYS A 182 -3.96 9.03 20.08
N GLN A 183 -3.09 8.05 19.82
CA GLN A 183 -2.20 8.04 18.65
C GLN A 183 -2.16 6.64 18.06
N CYS A 184 -2.04 6.57 16.73
CA CYS A 184 -1.93 5.31 16.00
C CYS A 184 -0.81 5.36 14.99
N THR A 185 -0.30 4.18 14.69
CA THR A 185 0.55 3.90 13.55
C THR A 185 0.08 2.60 12.90
N TYR A 186 0.64 2.25 11.75
CA TYR A 186 0.43 0.96 11.10
C TYR A 186 1.75 0.24 10.84
N ALA A 187 1.69 -1.07 10.65
CA ALA A 187 2.81 -1.88 10.21
C ALA A 187 2.33 -3.02 9.30
N TYR A 188 3.08 -3.29 8.23
CA TYR A 188 3.05 -4.53 7.51
C TYR A 188 4.05 -5.50 8.12
N VAL A 189 3.56 -6.69 8.47
CA VAL A 189 4.36 -7.76 9.06
C VAL A 189 4.13 -9.03 8.25
N GLU A 190 5.20 -9.76 8.00
CA GLU A 190 5.15 -11.06 7.33
C GLU A 190 5.55 -12.15 8.34
N SER A 191 4.77 -13.23 8.43
CA SER A 191 5.14 -14.39 9.25
C SER A 191 6.29 -15.18 8.62
N GLN A 192 6.87 -16.11 9.39
CA GLN A 192 7.91 -17.02 8.87
C GLN A 192 7.40 -17.89 7.71
N GLU A 193 6.10 -18.19 7.67
CA GLU A 193 5.44 -18.92 6.59
C GLU A 193 5.13 -18.02 5.38
N GLY A 194 5.45 -16.74 5.49
CA GLY A 194 5.23 -15.74 4.45
C GLY A 194 3.79 -15.24 4.36
N ASN A 195 2.98 -15.39 5.42
CA ASN A 195 1.65 -14.80 5.49
C ASN A 195 1.77 -13.32 5.87
N GLY A 196 1.21 -12.42 5.06
CA GLY A 196 1.25 -10.99 5.31
C GLY A 196 0.09 -10.51 6.19
N TYR A 197 0.36 -9.51 7.03
CA TYR A 197 -0.63 -8.86 7.90
C TYR A 197 -0.46 -7.34 7.85
N LEU A 198 -1.59 -6.63 7.69
CA LEU A 198 -1.64 -5.19 7.93
C LEU A 198 -2.14 -4.97 9.35
N SER A 199 -1.37 -4.24 10.14
CA SER A 199 -1.66 -4.04 11.56
C SER A 199 -1.73 -2.57 11.91
N ILE A 200 -2.66 -2.21 12.79
CA ILE A 200 -2.81 -0.89 13.40
C ILE A 200 -2.35 -1.03 14.84
N LEU A 201 -1.39 -0.21 15.21
CA LEU A 201 -0.74 -0.19 16.52
C LEU A 201 -1.13 1.12 17.20
N SER A 202 -1.62 1.07 18.44
CA SER A 202 -2.12 2.27 19.10
C SER A 202 -1.67 2.42 20.54
N VAL A 203 -1.62 3.67 20.98
CA VAL A 203 -1.56 4.07 22.38
C VAL A 203 -2.85 4.80 22.73
N THR A 204 -3.35 4.60 23.95
CA THR A 204 -4.62 5.13 24.49
C THR A 204 -4.40 6.34 25.40
N THR A 205 -3.15 6.75 25.57
CA THR A 205 -2.72 7.92 26.34
C THR A 205 -1.85 8.84 25.47
N ASP A 206 -1.54 10.04 25.95
CA ASP A 206 -0.68 11.01 25.27
C ASP A 206 0.82 10.67 25.38
N ARG A 207 1.17 9.44 25.77
CA ARG A 207 2.57 9.00 25.84
C ARG A 207 3.21 8.97 24.45
N ASP A 208 4.52 9.23 24.41
CA ASP A 208 5.26 9.12 23.15
C ASP A 208 5.31 7.67 22.66
N MET A 209 5.07 7.49 21.36
CA MET A 209 5.13 6.20 20.66
C MET A 209 6.29 6.12 19.65
N SER A 210 7.08 7.19 19.48
CA SER A 210 8.14 7.27 18.47
C SER A 210 9.22 6.19 18.60
N GLY A 211 9.50 5.75 19.83
CA GLY A 211 10.46 4.70 20.14
C GLY A 211 9.91 3.27 20.14
N LEU A 212 8.60 3.08 19.90
CA LEU A 212 7.99 1.75 19.93
C LEU A 212 8.29 0.98 18.65
N PRO A 213 8.57 -0.34 18.74
CA PRO A 213 8.86 -1.14 17.56
C PRO A 213 7.60 -1.37 16.71
N LEU A 214 7.75 -1.39 15.39
CA LEU A 214 6.72 -1.79 14.44
C LEU A 214 6.63 -3.32 14.32
N LEU A 215 6.53 -4.00 15.47
CA LEU A 215 6.46 -5.45 15.58
C LEU A 215 5.07 -5.88 16.04
N VAL A 216 4.66 -7.05 15.59
CA VAL A 216 3.41 -7.71 15.97
C VAL A 216 3.74 -9.13 16.36
N ASP A 217 3.21 -9.61 17.47
CA ASP A 217 3.44 -10.98 17.92
C ASP A 217 2.78 -11.95 16.91
N PRO A 218 3.56 -12.82 16.24
CA PRO A 218 3.03 -13.74 15.24
C PRO A 218 1.95 -14.68 15.79
N SER A 219 1.99 -14.98 17.10
CA SER A 219 0.97 -15.81 17.76
C SER A 219 -0.41 -15.14 17.85
N MET A 220 -0.51 -13.86 17.49
CA MET A 220 -1.79 -13.16 17.43
C MET A 220 -2.74 -13.71 16.36
N MET A 221 -2.19 -14.17 15.25
CA MET A 221 -2.97 -14.61 14.09
C MET A 221 -3.02 -16.14 14.08
N SER A 222 -4.20 -16.71 14.38
CA SER A 222 -4.44 -18.13 14.14
C SER A 222 -4.64 -18.41 12.64
N GLU A 223 -4.32 -19.61 12.17
CA GLU A 223 -4.39 -20.00 10.74
C GLU A 223 -5.72 -19.65 10.05
N ASN A 224 -6.85 -19.69 10.77
CA ASN A 224 -8.19 -19.44 10.21
C ASN A 224 -8.75 -18.04 10.54
N ALA A 225 -8.01 -17.19 11.25
CA ALA A 225 -8.49 -15.86 11.61
C ALA A 225 -8.20 -14.84 10.51
N ASN A 226 -9.24 -14.15 10.05
CA ASN A 226 -9.09 -13.03 9.13
C ASN A 226 -8.57 -11.77 9.82
N ALA A 227 -8.85 -11.61 11.12
CA ALA A 227 -8.39 -10.50 11.92
C ALA A 227 -8.24 -10.89 13.39
N ALA A 228 -7.44 -10.14 14.12
CA ALA A 228 -7.22 -10.29 15.55
C ALA A 228 -7.07 -8.93 16.23
N TYR A 229 -7.36 -8.89 17.52
CA TYR A 229 -7.23 -7.70 18.35
C TYR A 229 -6.60 -8.08 19.69
N LEU A 230 -5.51 -7.41 20.05
CA LEU A 230 -4.79 -7.63 21.30
C LEU A 230 -4.81 -6.34 22.12
N ILE A 231 -5.05 -6.50 23.42
CA ILE A 231 -4.99 -5.43 24.42
C ILE A 231 -3.84 -5.80 25.35
N SER A 232 -3.00 -4.82 25.69
CA SER A 232 -1.91 -5.02 26.63
C SER A 232 -2.44 -5.43 28.01
N LYS A 233 -1.64 -6.18 28.75
CA LYS A 233 -1.89 -6.36 30.18
C LYS A 233 -1.51 -5.07 30.89
N ILE A 234 -2.37 -4.64 31.81
CA ILE A 234 -2.12 -3.52 32.73
C ILE A 234 -0.98 -3.92 33.69
#